data_AF-A0A364N4X5-F1
#
_entry.id   AF-A0A364N4X5-F1
#
_cell.length_a   1.000
_cell.length_b   1.000
_cell.length_c   1.000
_cell.angle_alpha   90.00
_cell.angle_beta   90.00
_cell.angle_gamma   90.00
#
_symmetry.space_group_name_H-M   'P 1'
#
loop_
_entity.id
_entity.type
_entity.pdbx_description
1 polymer ?
#
loop_
_entity_poly.entity_id
_entity_poly.type
_entity_poly.pdbx_seq_one_letter_code
_entity_poly.pdbx_strand_id
1 'polypeptide(L)'
;MPMQHRALPWRLPALSAQARSFSSTTGRLEIKQISELPARTKPSYIQSPTNTLLRLQWPSPPRNVLVTKKKRTPNITESVIEFTSHLRSTYPAINVVFEPETAEELHEQLPFPVYTYSQSQGVPQGLSDKTDLVCTLGGDGTLLRASSLFSHTENVPPVLSFAMGTIGFLGEFKFKEYKRAFREVYMSGAPDTYSTLSDSLGASPPTPPTSPDDPLDRPLSYADIRGKAMGSNRTARILLRNRLKVGVFGPDGKRIGGAEGDTYALNEVTLHRGSSPHLKIIDVYINNRFLTEAVADGMIISSPTGSTAYSLSSGGSIARRTGAEK
;
A
#
# COMPACT_ATOMS: atom_id res chain seq x y z
N MET A 1 71.00 -67.37 9.44
CA MET A 1 70.54 -66.08 8.89
C MET A 1 70.05 -66.29 7.47
N PRO A 2 68.73 -66.19 7.26
CA PRO A 2 68.21 -65.52 6.07
C PRO A 2 67.02 -64.60 6.38
N MET A 3 66.87 -63.58 5.53
CA MET A 3 66.04 -62.39 5.66
C MET A 3 64.53 -62.67 5.66
N GLN A 4 63.79 -62.06 6.59
CA GLN A 4 62.34 -61.90 6.49
C GLN A 4 62.01 -60.66 5.66
N HIS A 5 61.42 -60.86 4.49
CA HIS A 5 60.81 -59.80 3.68
C HIS A 5 59.51 -59.32 4.36
N ARG A 6 59.49 -58.06 4.78
CA ARG A 6 58.26 -57.34 5.17
C ARG A 6 57.44 -57.03 3.92
N ALA A 7 56.29 -57.68 3.77
CA ALA A 7 55.23 -57.23 2.87
C ALA A 7 54.31 -56.27 3.65
N LEU A 8 54.19 -55.02 3.17
CA LEU A 8 53.22 -54.03 3.66
C LEU A 8 51.85 -54.30 3.01
N PRO A 9 50.77 -54.55 3.77
CA PRO A 9 49.44 -54.51 3.21
C PRO A 9 48.95 -53.06 3.20
N TRP A 10 49.08 -52.43 2.02
CA TRP A 10 48.21 -51.33 1.63
C TRP A 10 46.79 -51.87 1.49
N ARG A 11 45.84 -51.32 2.26
CA ARG A 11 44.44 -51.07 1.87
C ARG A 11 43.77 -50.29 2.99
N LEU A 12 43.77 -48.96 2.85
CA LEU A 12 42.84 -48.09 3.55
C LEU A 12 41.42 -48.50 3.13
N PRO A 13 40.46 -48.66 4.06
CA PRO A 13 39.06 -48.81 3.68
C PRO A 13 38.63 -47.52 2.98
N ALA A 14 37.98 -47.65 1.83
CA ALA A 14 37.39 -46.54 1.12
C ALA A 14 36.41 -45.83 2.05
N LEU A 15 36.78 -44.65 2.54
CA LEU A 15 35.86 -43.73 3.19
C LEU A 15 34.80 -43.38 2.15
N SER A 16 33.58 -43.90 2.33
CA SER A 16 32.43 -43.46 1.57
C SER A 16 32.36 -41.95 1.72
N ALA A 17 32.51 -41.23 0.60
CA ALA A 17 32.28 -39.81 0.56
C ALA A 17 30.84 -39.56 0.98
N GLN A 18 30.62 -39.23 2.26
CA GLN A 18 29.37 -38.68 2.71
C GLN A 18 29.24 -37.31 2.04
N ALA A 19 28.57 -37.31 0.89
CA ALA A 19 28.09 -36.09 0.27
C ALA A 19 27.26 -35.37 1.33
N ARG A 20 27.78 -34.25 1.85
CA ARG A 20 26.99 -33.34 2.66
C ARG A 20 25.87 -32.85 1.77
N SER A 21 24.68 -33.40 1.96
CA SER A 21 23.49 -32.90 1.30
C SER A 21 23.21 -31.53 1.87
N PHE A 22 23.53 -30.49 1.10
CA PHE A 22 22.97 -29.18 1.36
C PHE A 22 21.47 -29.30 1.14
N SER A 23 20.69 -29.26 2.22
CA SER A 23 19.26 -29.03 2.10
C SER A 23 19.09 -27.58 1.62
N SER A 24 18.85 -27.39 0.32
CA SER A 24 18.20 -26.19 -0.15
C SER A 24 16.71 -26.39 0.09
N THR A 25 16.16 -25.76 1.13
CA THR A 25 14.71 -25.51 1.15
C THR A 25 14.38 -24.70 -0.08
N THR A 26 13.70 -25.31 -1.05
CA THR A 26 12.98 -24.59 -2.09
C THR A 26 12.08 -23.58 -1.38
N GLY A 27 12.23 -22.30 -1.70
CA GLY A 27 11.38 -21.26 -1.13
C GLY A 27 9.92 -21.66 -1.34
N ARG A 28 9.13 -21.70 -0.27
CA ARG A 28 7.70 -22.03 -0.36
C ARG A 28 7.03 -21.03 -1.29
N LEU A 29 6.70 -21.49 -2.50
CA LEU A 29 5.94 -20.80 -3.55
C LEU A 29 4.47 -20.71 -3.13
N GLU A 30 4.20 -20.08 -1.98
CA GLU A 30 2.87 -20.08 -1.37
C GLU A 30 2.23 -18.70 -1.48
N ILE A 31 1.12 -18.63 -2.23
CA ILE A 31 0.16 -17.53 -2.16
C ILE A 31 -0.69 -17.74 -0.91
N LYS A 32 -0.61 -16.81 0.03
CA LYS A 32 -1.34 -16.83 1.31
C LYS A 32 -2.51 -15.87 1.32
N GLN A 33 -3.46 -16.11 2.22
CA GLN A 33 -4.63 -15.24 2.35
C GLN A 33 -4.34 -14.05 3.27
N ILE A 34 -4.87 -12.88 2.92
CA ILE A 34 -4.73 -11.65 3.70
C ILE A 34 -5.33 -11.76 5.10
N SER A 35 -6.25 -12.71 5.33
CA SER A 35 -6.84 -13.00 6.63
C SER A 35 -5.80 -13.43 7.68
N GLU A 36 -4.71 -14.08 7.26
CA GLU A 36 -3.60 -14.50 8.12
C GLU A 36 -2.77 -13.31 8.62
N LEU A 37 -2.85 -12.17 7.95
CA LEU A 37 -2.10 -10.98 8.34
C LEU A 37 -2.66 -10.36 9.62
N PRO A 38 -1.83 -9.68 10.40
CA PRO A 38 -2.30 -8.97 11.57
C PRO A 38 -3.15 -7.75 11.17
N ALA A 39 -3.91 -7.20 12.12
CA ALA A 39 -4.76 -6.03 11.88
C ALA A 39 -3.96 -4.80 11.46
N ARG A 40 -4.63 -3.91 10.72
CA ARG A 40 -4.06 -2.67 10.19
C ARG A 40 -3.60 -1.72 11.31
N THR A 41 -2.38 -1.24 11.14
CA THR A 41 -1.78 -0.13 11.89
C THR A 41 -2.29 1.19 11.31
N LYS A 42 -3.07 1.94 12.10
CA LYS A 42 -3.63 3.22 11.66
C LYS A 42 -2.65 4.36 12.01
N PRO A 43 -2.14 5.12 11.02
CA PRO A 43 -1.30 6.27 11.30
C PRO A 43 -2.12 7.45 11.82
N SER A 44 -1.42 8.38 12.48
CA SER A 44 -1.93 9.70 12.82
C SER A 44 -1.43 10.75 11.83
N TYR A 45 -2.23 11.80 11.64
CA TYR A 45 -1.93 12.88 10.72
C TYR A 45 -1.91 14.21 11.46
N ILE A 46 -0.73 14.81 11.62
CA ILE A 46 -0.55 16.04 12.38
C ILE A 46 -0.50 17.23 11.42
N GLN A 47 -1.47 18.14 11.57
CA GLN A 47 -1.48 19.41 10.83
C GLN A 47 -0.47 20.38 11.45
N SER A 48 0.28 21.08 10.60
CA SER A 48 1.14 22.20 11.01
C SER A 48 0.43 23.52 10.69
N PRO A 49 0.49 24.54 11.56
CA PRO A 49 -0.13 25.85 11.28
C PRO A 49 0.35 26.53 9.99
N THR A 50 1.58 26.22 9.57
CA THR A 50 2.26 26.89 8.44
C THR A 50 2.24 26.10 7.13
N ASN A 51 1.71 24.87 7.13
CA ASN A 51 1.85 23.98 5.97
C ASN A 51 0.51 23.32 5.63
N THR A 52 0.18 23.30 4.34
CA THR A 52 -1.01 22.60 3.81
C THR A 52 -0.87 21.09 3.86
N LEU A 53 0.36 20.57 3.91
CA LEU A 53 0.65 19.14 4.03
C LEU A 53 0.61 18.68 5.48
N LEU A 54 0.00 17.51 5.70
CA LEU A 54 -0.03 16.85 7.00
C LEU A 54 1.26 16.07 7.21
N ARG A 55 1.68 15.89 8.46
CA ARG A 55 2.78 15.01 8.82
C ARG A 55 2.24 13.63 9.17
N LEU A 56 2.74 12.61 8.49
CA LEU A 56 2.41 11.21 8.76
C LEU A 56 3.17 10.74 10.01
N GLN A 57 2.49 10.12 10.97
CA GLN A 57 3.15 9.48 12.10
C GLN A 57 2.58 8.09 12.36
N TRP A 58 3.46 7.10 12.32
CA TRP A 58 3.12 5.72 12.64
C TRP A 58 3.19 5.47 14.15
N PRO A 59 2.19 4.82 14.76
CA PRO A 59 2.30 4.37 16.14
C PRO A 59 3.28 3.20 16.28
N SER A 60 3.38 2.36 15.25
CA SER A 60 4.34 1.26 15.12
C SER A 60 4.70 1.08 13.64
N PRO A 61 5.86 0.47 13.33
CA PRO A 61 6.28 0.27 11.94
C PRO A 61 5.21 -0.45 11.11
N PRO A 62 4.84 0.06 9.93
CA PRO A 62 3.84 -0.59 9.09
C PRO A 62 4.37 -1.95 8.61
N ARG A 63 3.51 -2.96 8.58
CA ARG A 63 3.86 -4.34 8.20
C ARG A 63 3.23 -4.73 6.89
N ASN A 64 1.97 -4.42 6.69
CA ASN A 64 1.19 -4.95 5.56
C ASN A 64 1.17 -3.92 4.43
N VAL A 65 1.96 -4.17 3.39
CA VAL A 65 2.11 -3.23 2.26
C VAL A 65 1.41 -3.81 1.03
N LEU A 66 0.35 -3.14 0.58
CA LEU A 66 -0.32 -3.47 -0.69
C LEU A 66 0.47 -2.86 -1.84
N VAL A 67 0.91 -3.68 -2.77
CA VAL A 67 1.61 -3.24 -3.98
C VAL A 67 0.70 -3.41 -5.18
N THR A 68 0.44 -2.32 -5.89
CA THR A 68 -0.36 -2.32 -7.12
C THR A 68 0.51 -1.88 -8.30
N LYS A 69 0.31 -2.49 -9.45
CA LYS A 69 1.10 -2.22 -10.66
C LYS A 69 0.21 -1.89 -11.84
N LYS A 70 0.71 -1.07 -12.77
CA LYS A 70 0.05 -0.89 -14.07
C LYS A 70 0.09 -2.21 -14.86
N LYS A 71 -1.07 -2.64 -15.35
CA LYS A 71 -1.21 -3.90 -16.11
C LYS A 71 -0.57 -3.78 -17.50
N ARG A 72 -0.11 -4.92 -18.04
CA ARG A 72 0.32 -5.10 -19.45
C ARG A 72 1.34 -4.07 -19.95
N THR A 73 2.25 -3.62 -19.09
CA THR A 73 3.33 -2.69 -19.47
C THR A 73 4.67 -3.38 -19.25
N PRO A 74 5.58 -3.42 -20.26
CA PRO A 74 6.89 -4.02 -20.09
C PRO A 74 7.69 -3.31 -19.00
N ASN A 75 8.64 -4.01 -18.38
CA ASN A 75 9.56 -3.53 -17.33
C ASN A 75 8.92 -3.24 -15.95
N ILE A 76 7.59 -3.09 -15.85
CA ILE A 76 6.93 -2.84 -14.56
C ILE A 76 7.00 -4.08 -13.67
N THR A 77 6.80 -5.27 -14.22
CA THR A 77 6.90 -6.54 -13.49
C THR A 77 8.30 -6.70 -12.85
N GLU A 78 9.38 -6.43 -13.61
CA GLU A 78 10.76 -6.45 -13.09
C GLU A 78 10.97 -5.42 -11.96
N SER A 79 10.44 -4.21 -12.14
CA SER A 79 10.53 -3.14 -11.12
C SER A 79 9.75 -3.47 -9.85
N VAL A 80 8.61 -4.15 -9.98
CA VAL A 80 7.84 -4.65 -8.83
C VAL A 80 8.67 -5.70 -8.09
N ILE A 81 9.26 -6.67 -8.79
CA ILE A 81 10.12 -7.70 -8.19
C ILE A 81 11.32 -7.06 -7.49
N GLU A 82 11.99 -6.10 -8.13
CA GLU A 82 13.10 -5.34 -7.55
C GLU A 82 12.66 -4.62 -6.26
N PHE A 83 11.53 -3.91 -6.32
CA PHE A 83 10.97 -3.17 -5.21
C PHE A 83 10.63 -4.09 -4.03
N THR A 84 9.86 -5.16 -4.26
CA THR A 84 9.42 -6.05 -3.19
C THR A 84 10.54 -6.89 -2.61
N SER A 85 11.53 -7.27 -3.42
CA SER A 85 12.76 -7.91 -2.95
C SER A 85 13.58 -6.98 -2.07
N HIS A 86 13.66 -5.70 -2.42
CA HIS A 86 14.29 -4.69 -1.55
C HIS A 86 13.53 -4.51 -0.23
N LEU A 87 12.18 -4.44 -0.28
CA LEU A 87 11.36 -4.32 0.93
C LEU A 87 11.60 -5.49 1.88
N ARG A 88 11.53 -6.72 1.38
CA ARG A 88 11.69 -7.91 2.22
C ARG A 88 13.11 -8.09 2.75
N SER A 89 14.12 -7.77 1.95
CA SER A 89 15.53 -7.84 2.38
C SER A 89 15.91 -6.79 3.41
N THR A 90 15.37 -5.57 3.29
CA THR A 90 15.70 -4.44 4.18
C THR A 90 14.81 -4.42 5.43
N TYR A 91 13.54 -4.81 5.29
CA TYR A 91 12.53 -4.82 6.35
C TYR A 91 11.86 -6.20 6.44
N PRO A 92 12.47 -7.16 7.15
CA PRO A 92 11.97 -8.54 7.23
C PRO A 92 10.57 -8.69 7.84
N ALA A 93 10.07 -7.66 8.54
CA ALA A 93 8.73 -7.63 9.10
C ALA A 93 7.64 -7.27 8.09
N ILE A 94 7.99 -6.81 6.88
CA ILE A 94 7.02 -6.42 5.86
C ILE A 94 6.39 -7.63 5.20
N ASN A 95 5.07 -7.66 5.17
CA ASN A 95 4.23 -8.56 4.39
C ASN A 95 3.80 -7.85 3.11
N VAL A 96 4.07 -8.48 1.96
CA VAL A 96 3.72 -7.95 0.64
C VAL A 96 2.39 -8.52 0.21
N VAL A 97 1.41 -7.63 -0.04
CA VAL A 97 0.08 -7.97 -0.54
C VAL A 97 -0.03 -7.55 -2.01
N PHE A 98 -0.59 -8.40 -2.86
CA PHE A 98 -0.85 -8.11 -4.27
C PHE A 98 -2.34 -8.30 -4.62
N GLU A 99 -2.77 -7.75 -5.75
CA GLU A 99 -4.04 -8.16 -6.38
C GLU A 99 -3.95 -9.64 -6.83
N PRO A 100 -5.06 -10.41 -6.84
CA PRO A 100 -5.06 -11.84 -7.18
C PRO A 100 -4.30 -12.20 -8.46
N GLU A 101 -4.62 -11.54 -9.56
CA GLU A 101 -3.94 -11.76 -10.86
C GLU A 101 -2.43 -11.48 -10.79
N THR A 102 -2.01 -10.49 -9.99
CA THR A 102 -0.60 -10.12 -9.84
C THR A 102 0.14 -11.09 -8.91
N ALA A 103 -0.54 -11.62 -7.88
CA ALA A 103 0.02 -12.66 -7.03
C ALA A 103 0.30 -13.93 -7.85
N GLU A 104 -0.65 -14.36 -8.68
CA GLU A 104 -0.47 -15.50 -9.60
C GLU A 104 0.68 -15.26 -10.59
N GLU A 105 0.83 -14.05 -11.13
CA GLU A 105 1.92 -13.71 -12.05
C GLU A 105 3.32 -13.73 -11.38
N LEU A 106 3.42 -13.27 -10.13
CA LEU A 106 4.70 -12.92 -9.51
C LEU A 106 5.19 -13.89 -8.43
N HIS A 107 4.31 -14.70 -7.84
CA HIS A 107 4.67 -15.54 -6.68
C HIS A 107 5.85 -16.48 -6.96
N GLU A 108 5.99 -16.99 -8.19
CA GLU A 108 7.08 -17.89 -8.55
C GLU A 108 8.45 -17.20 -8.62
N GLN A 109 8.46 -15.90 -8.86
CA GLN A 109 9.68 -15.11 -9.05
C GLN A 109 10.18 -14.48 -7.74
N LEU A 110 9.44 -14.61 -6.65
CA LEU A 110 9.74 -13.98 -5.36
C LEU A 110 10.23 -15.04 -4.35
N PRO A 111 11.34 -14.78 -3.62
CA PRO A 111 11.91 -15.75 -2.69
C PRO A 111 11.18 -15.81 -1.34
N PHE A 112 9.96 -15.28 -1.24
CA PHE A 112 9.19 -15.16 -0.01
C PHE A 112 7.68 -15.31 -0.29
N PRO A 113 6.88 -15.73 0.71
CA PRO A 113 5.43 -15.87 0.52
C PRO A 113 4.78 -14.51 0.26
N VAL A 114 3.85 -14.49 -0.70
CA VAL A 114 3.05 -13.32 -1.05
C VAL A 114 1.62 -13.49 -0.54
N TYR A 115 0.97 -12.38 -0.20
CA TYR A 115 -0.40 -12.39 0.29
C TYR A 115 -1.36 -11.83 -0.77
N THR A 116 -2.58 -12.37 -0.81
CA THR A 116 -3.65 -11.90 -1.69
C THR A 116 -4.98 -11.87 -0.94
N TYR A 117 -5.98 -11.22 -1.51
CA TYR A 117 -7.34 -11.15 -0.97
C TYR A 117 -8.33 -11.84 -1.89
N SER A 118 -9.40 -12.40 -1.33
CA SER A 118 -10.54 -12.86 -2.13
C SER A 118 -11.46 -11.70 -2.50
N GLN A 119 -12.13 -11.83 -3.65
CA GLN A 119 -13.12 -10.87 -4.12
C GLN A 119 -14.52 -11.50 -4.08
N SER A 120 -15.48 -10.79 -3.49
CA SER A 120 -16.90 -11.15 -3.55
C SER A 120 -17.67 -9.98 -4.17
N GLN A 121 -18.42 -10.26 -5.25
CA GLN A 121 -19.16 -9.25 -6.01
C GLN A 121 -18.31 -8.03 -6.43
N GLY A 122 -17.02 -8.27 -6.74
CA GLY A 122 -16.07 -7.22 -7.11
C GLY A 122 -15.43 -6.46 -5.93
N VAL A 123 -15.89 -6.67 -4.70
CA VAL A 123 -15.36 -6.03 -3.49
C VAL A 123 -14.24 -6.88 -2.87
N PRO A 124 -13.05 -6.30 -2.61
CA PRO A 124 -11.97 -6.96 -1.87
C PRO A 124 -12.37 -7.24 -0.42
N GLN A 125 -12.36 -8.50 0.01
CA GLN A 125 -12.67 -8.85 1.40
C GLN A 125 -11.47 -8.64 2.32
N GLY A 126 -11.66 -7.93 3.43
CA GLY A 126 -10.65 -7.72 4.49
C GLY A 126 -9.44 -6.86 4.10
N LEU A 127 -9.41 -6.30 2.88
CA LEU A 127 -8.27 -5.53 2.37
C LEU A 127 -8.06 -4.23 3.15
N SER A 128 -9.15 -3.51 3.44
CA SER A 128 -9.17 -2.23 4.17
C SER A 128 -8.70 -2.34 5.62
N ASP A 129 -9.00 -3.47 6.26
CA ASP A 129 -8.75 -3.74 7.67
C ASP A 129 -7.35 -4.31 7.94
N LYS A 130 -6.64 -4.72 6.88
CA LYS A 130 -5.30 -5.32 6.98
C LYS A 130 -4.22 -4.46 6.36
N THR A 131 -4.52 -3.63 5.36
CA THR A 131 -3.50 -2.86 4.63
C THR A 131 -3.02 -1.63 5.39
N ASP A 132 -1.73 -1.55 5.72
CA ASP A 132 -1.13 -0.41 6.41
C ASP A 132 -0.76 0.71 5.43
N LEU A 133 -0.13 0.35 4.31
CA LEU A 133 0.40 1.27 3.31
C LEU A 133 0.11 0.72 1.91
N VAL A 134 -0.27 1.59 0.99
CA VAL A 134 -0.45 1.26 -0.43
C VAL A 134 0.70 1.84 -1.24
N CYS A 135 1.39 1.00 -2.00
CA CYS A 135 2.42 1.40 -2.94
C CYS A 135 1.91 1.18 -4.37
N THR A 136 1.98 2.20 -5.22
CA THR A 136 1.57 2.09 -6.62
C THR A 136 2.77 2.27 -7.55
N LEU A 137 2.94 1.37 -8.53
CA LEU A 137 3.98 1.43 -9.55
C LEU A 137 3.31 1.59 -10.92
N GLY A 138 3.38 2.79 -11.49
CA GLY A 138 2.69 3.10 -12.74
C GLY A 138 2.46 4.59 -12.96
N GLY A 139 1.22 4.96 -13.25
CA GLY A 139 0.82 6.36 -13.41
C GLY A 139 -0.49 6.65 -12.68
N ASP A 140 -1.15 7.75 -13.03
CA ASP A 140 -2.38 8.20 -12.36
C ASP A 140 -3.49 7.13 -12.39
N GLY A 141 -3.62 6.38 -13.50
CA GLY A 141 -4.57 5.27 -13.60
C GLY A 141 -4.32 4.13 -12.60
N THR A 142 -3.06 3.88 -12.24
CA THR A 142 -2.70 2.89 -11.20
C THR A 142 -3.12 3.37 -9.82
N LEU A 143 -2.95 4.67 -9.55
CA LEU A 143 -3.41 5.27 -8.29
C LEU A 143 -4.94 5.29 -8.19
N LEU A 144 -5.65 5.56 -9.29
CA LEU A 144 -7.11 5.46 -9.32
C LEU A 144 -7.58 4.02 -9.11
N ARG A 145 -6.91 3.05 -9.73
CA ARG A 145 -7.16 1.62 -9.49
C ARG A 145 -6.97 1.28 -8.01
N ALA A 146 -5.86 1.69 -7.42
CA ALA A 146 -5.59 1.46 -6.00
C ALA A 146 -6.66 2.12 -5.11
N SER A 147 -7.08 3.35 -5.40
CA SER A 147 -8.16 4.03 -4.66
C SER A 147 -9.51 3.31 -4.82
N SER A 148 -9.77 2.70 -5.98
CA SER A 148 -11.01 1.96 -6.25
C SER A 148 -11.12 0.69 -5.40
N LEU A 149 -9.99 0.07 -5.01
CA LEU A 149 -10.00 -1.07 -4.08
C LEU A 149 -10.58 -0.71 -2.70
N PHE A 150 -10.53 0.57 -2.32
CA PHE A 150 -11.06 1.10 -1.06
C PHE A 150 -12.33 1.94 -1.26
N SER A 151 -13.03 1.75 -2.39
CA SER A 151 -14.24 2.50 -2.76
C SER A 151 -15.46 2.25 -1.87
N HIS A 152 -15.43 1.22 -1.03
CA HIS A 152 -16.49 0.88 -0.08
C HIS A 152 -16.19 1.34 1.36
N THR A 153 -15.00 1.89 1.61
CA THR A 153 -14.56 2.30 2.96
C THR A 153 -14.29 3.79 3.01
N GLU A 154 -14.54 4.40 4.15
CA GLU A 154 -14.21 5.82 4.39
C GLU A 154 -12.70 6.04 4.56
N ASN A 155 -12.00 5.07 5.16
CA ASN A 155 -10.61 5.21 5.57
C ASN A 155 -9.63 4.49 4.63
N VAL A 156 -9.03 5.23 3.70
CA VAL A 156 -7.98 4.72 2.81
C VAL A 156 -6.63 4.71 3.55
N PRO A 157 -5.79 3.66 3.41
CA PRO A 157 -4.41 3.72 3.88
C PRO A 157 -3.60 4.80 3.14
N PRO A 158 -2.51 5.33 3.72
CA PRO A 158 -1.57 6.18 3.00
C PRO A 158 -1.17 5.55 1.66
N VAL A 159 -1.07 6.37 0.62
CA VAL A 159 -0.70 5.92 -0.73
C VAL A 159 0.63 6.54 -1.11
N LEU A 160 1.64 5.71 -1.36
CA LEU A 160 2.93 6.08 -1.92
C LEU A 160 2.95 5.69 -3.40
N SER A 161 3.15 6.67 -4.29
CA SER A 161 3.06 6.43 -5.73
C SER A 161 4.38 6.68 -6.45
N PHE A 162 4.77 5.69 -7.26
CA PHE A 162 5.96 5.70 -8.11
C PHE A 162 5.56 5.79 -9.59
N ALA A 163 5.95 6.90 -10.21
CA ALA A 163 5.83 7.12 -11.63
C ALA A 163 6.81 6.22 -12.40
N MET A 164 6.26 5.38 -13.29
CA MET A 164 7.00 4.53 -14.23
C MET A 164 6.80 5.05 -15.66
N GLY A 165 7.55 6.09 -16.01
CA GLY A 165 7.45 6.80 -17.29
C GLY A 165 7.29 8.31 -17.08
N THR A 166 6.37 8.93 -17.83
CA THR A 166 6.01 10.34 -17.66
C THR A 166 5.38 10.57 -16.28
N ILE A 167 5.83 11.61 -15.58
CA ILE A 167 5.24 12.03 -14.31
C ILE A 167 3.81 12.53 -14.58
N GLY A 168 2.83 11.87 -13.96
CA GLY A 168 1.42 12.28 -13.99
C GLY A 168 1.13 13.40 -12.97
N PHE A 169 -0.15 13.73 -12.79
CA PHE A 169 -0.56 14.75 -11.82
C PHE A 169 -0.63 14.23 -10.37
N LEU A 170 -0.67 12.91 -10.17
CA LEU A 170 -0.87 12.28 -8.86
C LEU A 170 0.38 11.55 -8.36
N GLY A 171 1.21 11.03 -9.25
CA GLY A 171 2.46 10.33 -8.90
C GLY A 171 3.58 11.29 -8.51
N GLU A 172 4.07 11.20 -7.28
CA GLU A 172 5.03 12.16 -6.71
C GLU A 172 6.50 11.75 -6.91
N PHE A 173 6.80 10.45 -6.93
CA PHE A 173 8.18 9.95 -6.97
C PHE A 173 8.51 9.24 -8.28
N LYS A 174 9.72 9.45 -8.80
CA LYS A 174 10.26 8.58 -9.86
C LYS A 174 10.63 7.24 -9.26
N PHE A 175 10.42 6.14 -10.00
CA PHE A 175 10.75 4.81 -9.48
C PHE A 175 12.21 4.69 -9.01
N LYS A 176 13.19 5.33 -9.67
CA LYS A 176 14.61 5.33 -9.26
C LYS A 176 14.86 5.75 -7.80
N GLU A 177 13.92 6.46 -7.18
CA GLU A 177 14.02 6.98 -5.82
C GLU A 177 13.30 6.09 -4.79
N TYR A 178 12.81 4.91 -5.17
CA TYR A 178 11.95 4.05 -4.33
C TYR A 178 12.56 3.75 -2.96
N LYS A 179 13.88 3.48 -2.89
CA LYS A 179 14.57 3.17 -1.64
C LYS A 179 14.50 4.33 -0.65
N ARG A 180 14.72 5.55 -1.14
CA ARG A 180 14.69 6.77 -0.32
C ARG A 180 13.27 7.10 0.10
N ALA A 181 12.35 7.15 -0.87
CA ALA A 181 10.96 7.53 -0.65
C ALA A 181 10.24 6.55 0.29
N PHE A 182 10.42 5.24 0.08
CA PHE A 182 9.84 4.24 0.96
C PHE A 182 10.38 4.35 2.39
N ARG A 183 11.70 4.49 2.55
CA ARG A 183 12.32 4.67 3.88
C ARG A 183 11.76 5.90 4.61
N GLU A 184 11.57 7.01 3.90
CA GLU A 184 11.02 8.23 4.49
C GLU A 184 9.59 8.03 5.02
N VAL A 185 8.74 7.34 4.26
CA VAL A 185 7.37 7.02 4.69
C VAL A 185 7.35 5.99 5.81
N TYR A 186 8.16 4.93 5.70
CA TYR A 186 8.20 3.82 6.66
C TYR A 186 8.73 4.25 8.04
N MET A 187 9.74 5.12 8.06
CA MET A 187 10.32 5.68 9.29
C MET A 187 9.59 6.92 9.81
N SER A 188 8.47 7.29 9.19
CA SER A 188 7.80 8.56 9.49
C SER A 188 7.24 8.59 10.90
N GLY A 189 7.76 9.52 11.72
CA GLY A 189 7.34 9.68 13.11
C GLY A 189 7.90 8.62 14.06
N ALA A 190 8.89 7.83 13.61
CA ALA A 190 9.67 6.97 14.48
C ALA A 190 10.34 7.83 15.58
N PRO A 191 10.10 7.53 16.88
CA PRO A 191 10.79 8.23 17.95
C PRO A 191 12.30 8.01 17.80
N ASP A 192 13.08 9.08 17.95
CA ASP A 192 14.52 8.98 17.94
C ASP A 192 14.96 8.35 19.25
N THR A 193 15.23 7.04 19.22
CA THR A 193 15.75 6.29 20.36
C THR A 193 17.08 6.85 20.85
N TYR A 194 17.84 7.57 20.01
CA TYR A 194 19.06 8.25 20.43
C TYR A 194 18.82 9.62 21.08
N SER A 195 17.79 10.38 20.66
CA SER A 195 17.47 11.66 21.32
C SER A 195 16.92 11.49 22.73
N THR A 196 16.20 10.39 22.96
CA THR A 196 15.66 10.06 24.29
C THR A 196 16.77 9.63 25.25
N LEU A 197 17.88 9.06 24.76
CA LEU A 197 19.05 8.72 25.58
C LEU A 197 19.89 9.96 25.95
N SER A 198 19.93 11.01 25.13
CA SER A 198 20.65 12.24 25.48
C SER A 198 19.94 13.10 26.52
N ASP A 199 18.60 13.03 26.60
CA ASP A 199 17.81 13.71 27.64
C ASP A 199 17.67 12.90 28.94
N SER A 200 17.99 11.61 28.92
CA SER A 200 17.83 10.71 30.08
C SER A 200 19.18 10.26 30.68
N LEU A 201 20.03 11.23 31.03
CA LEU A 201 21.07 11.03 32.06
C LEU A 201 20.47 10.86 33.48
N GLY A 202 19.32 10.19 33.64
CA GLY A 202 18.72 10.00 34.96
C GLY A 202 17.38 9.27 35.07
N ALA A 203 16.73 8.81 34.00
CA ALA A 203 15.45 8.11 34.11
C ALA A 203 15.38 6.89 33.20
N SER A 204 15.20 5.71 33.79
CA SER A 204 14.91 4.48 33.08
C SER A 204 13.54 4.58 32.39
N PRO A 205 13.39 4.10 31.14
CA PRO A 205 12.09 4.03 30.48
C PRO A 205 11.16 3.07 31.23
N PRO A 206 9.84 3.34 31.27
CA PRO A 206 8.89 2.42 31.88
C PRO A 206 8.87 1.10 31.11
N THR A 207 9.14 0.01 31.83
CA THR A 207 9.04 -1.36 31.30
C THR A 207 7.59 -1.65 30.91
N PRO A 208 7.29 -2.02 29.65
CA PRO A 208 5.99 -2.57 29.32
C PRO A 208 5.80 -3.94 29.99
N PRO A 209 4.56 -4.35 30.29
CA PRO A 209 4.29 -5.62 30.97
C PRO A 209 4.71 -6.79 30.07
N THR A 210 5.66 -7.59 30.56
CA THR A 210 6.15 -8.83 29.95
C THR A 210 5.30 -10.02 30.36
N SER A 211 4.82 -10.80 29.39
CA SER A 211 4.59 -12.24 29.51
C SER A 211 5.78 -12.98 28.85
N PRO A 212 6.33 -14.07 29.41
CA PRO A 212 7.69 -14.48 29.08
C PRO A 212 7.90 -15.49 27.93
N ASP A 213 6.91 -15.87 27.10
CA ASP A 213 7.11 -17.07 26.23
C ASP A 213 6.43 -17.11 24.84
N ASP A 214 6.11 -15.99 24.17
CA ASP A 214 5.62 -16.04 22.77
C ASP A 214 6.43 -15.13 21.80
N PRO A 215 7.19 -15.69 20.83
CA PRO A 215 7.92 -14.92 19.82
C PRO A 215 7.01 -14.21 18.79
N LEU A 216 5.69 -14.42 18.81
CA LEU A 216 4.73 -13.71 17.95
C LEU A 216 4.13 -12.45 18.59
N ASP A 217 4.36 -12.20 19.89
CA ASP A 217 3.71 -11.12 20.65
C ASP A 217 4.61 -9.94 21.00
N ARG A 218 5.88 -9.92 20.56
CA ARG A 218 6.72 -8.74 20.77
C ARG A 218 6.31 -7.62 19.80
N PRO A 219 5.84 -6.46 20.27
CA PRO A 219 5.56 -5.33 19.40
C PRO A 219 6.86 -4.87 18.74
N LEU A 220 6.89 -4.90 17.40
CA LEU A 220 8.03 -4.44 16.60
C LEU A 220 8.36 -3.00 16.97
N SER A 221 9.55 -2.79 17.56
CA SER A 221 10.04 -1.46 17.88
C SER A 221 10.94 -0.96 16.77
N TYR A 222 10.93 0.35 16.52
CA TYR A 222 11.88 0.98 15.61
C TYR A 222 13.34 0.73 16.00
N ALA A 223 13.61 0.38 17.26
CA ALA A 223 14.93 -0.04 17.75
C ALA A 223 15.46 -1.32 17.08
N ASP A 224 14.57 -2.20 16.63
CA ASP A 224 14.92 -3.48 16.00
C ASP A 224 15.24 -3.33 14.50
N ILE A 225 15.05 -2.13 13.93
CA ILE A 225 15.20 -1.87 12.49
C ILE A 225 16.54 -1.20 12.21
N ARG A 226 17.39 -1.91 11.45
CA ARG A 226 18.76 -1.50 11.18
C ARG A 226 18.81 -0.27 10.26
N GLY A 227 19.38 0.83 10.75
CA GLY A 227 19.70 2.00 9.92
C GLY A 227 18.73 3.19 10.08
N LYS A 228 18.90 3.88 11.22
CA LYS A 228 18.51 5.28 11.51
C LYS A 228 17.00 5.55 11.64
N ALA A 229 16.56 5.77 12.88
CA ALA A 229 15.43 6.67 13.15
C ALA A 229 15.74 8.03 12.49
N MET A 230 14.80 8.56 11.73
CA MET A 230 14.98 9.84 11.01
C MET A 230 14.81 11.06 11.95
N GLY A 231 14.55 10.83 13.23
CA GLY A 231 14.17 11.86 14.18
C GLY A 231 12.67 12.17 14.11
N SER A 232 12.07 12.57 15.23
CA SER A 232 10.67 13.00 15.29
C SER A 232 10.34 14.18 14.36
N ASN A 233 11.35 14.93 13.92
CA ASN A 233 11.23 16.08 13.03
C ASN A 233 11.29 15.75 11.52
N ARG A 234 11.67 14.54 11.13
CA ARG A 234 11.69 14.13 9.70
C ARG A 234 10.57 13.14 9.42
N THR A 235 9.35 13.66 9.47
CA THR A 235 8.13 12.97 9.06
C THR A 235 7.88 13.13 7.57
N ALA A 236 7.50 12.05 6.90
CA ALA A 236 6.92 12.12 5.57
C ALA A 236 5.70 13.05 5.58
N ARG A 237 5.64 13.89 4.55
CA ARG A 237 4.51 14.80 4.34
C ARG A 237 3.48 14.09 3.47
N ILE A 238 2.22 14.19 3.85
CA ILE A 238 1.11 13.59 3.13
C ILE A 238 0.09 14.66 2.77
N LEU A 239 -0.43 14.55 1.55
CA LEU A 239 -1.50 15.39 1.08
C LEU A 239 -2.83 14.66 1.21
N LEU A 240 -3.78 15.27 1.91
CA LEU A 240 -5.14 14.77 1.97
C LEU A 240 -5.87 15.06 0.66
N ARG A 241 -6.56 14.05 0.12
CA ARG A 241 -7.40 14.17 -1.07
C ARG A 241 -8.83 13.79 -0.72
N ASN A 242 -9.75 14.73 -0.93
CA ASN A 242 -11.18 14.49 -0.72
C ASN A 242 -11.71 13.48 -1.74
N ARG A 243 -12.68 12.67 -1.31
CA ARG A 243 -13.42 11.74 -2.18
C ARG A 243 -14.90 12.11 -2.14
N LEU A 244 -15.57 11.94 -3.26
CA LEU A 244 -17.02 12.09 -3.37
C LEU A 244 -17.68 10.81 -2.84
N LYS A 245 -18.59 10.94 -1.88
CA LYS A 245 -19.45 9.86 -1.40
C LYS A 245 -20.72 9.82 -2.24
N VAL A 246 -21.03 8.66 -2.81
CA VAL A 246 -22.11 8.50 -3.78
C VAL A 246 -23.06 7.40 -3.34
N GLY A 247 -24.33 7.76 -3.19
CA GLY A 247 -25.42 6.82 -3.00
C GLY A 247 -26.30 6.78 -4.24
N VAL A 248 -26.74 5.59 -4.62
CA VAL A 248 -27.71 5.39 -5.71
C VAL A 248 -29.07 5.04 -5.09
N PHE A 249 -30.11 5.72 -5.53
CA PHE A 249 -31.47 5.55 -5.01
C PHE A 249 -32.42 5.22 -6.16
N GLY A 250 -33.31 4.27 -5.94
CA GLY A 250 -34.38 3.93 -6.86
C GLY A 250 -35.47 5.00 -6.87
N PRO A 251 -36.41 4.92 -7.84
CA PRO A 251 -37.55 5.84 -7.92
C PRO A 251 -38.45 5.83 -6.68
N ASP A 252 -38.44 4.73 -5.93
CA ASP A 252 -39.16 4.56 -4.66
C ASP A 252 -38.44 5.21 -3.46
N GLY A 253 -37.32 5.90 -3.72
CA GLY A 253 -36.47 6.51 -2.69
C GLY A 253 -35.64 5.49 -1.91
N LYS A 254 -35.73 4.19 -2.23
CA LYS A 254 -34.93 3.16 -1.56
C LYS A 254 -33.53 3.12 -2.14
N ARG A 255 -32.56 2.92 -1.26
CA ARG A 255 -31.15 2.82 -1.63
C ARG A 255 -30.87 1.53 -2.38
N ILE A 256 -30.31 1.64 -3.58
CA ILE A 256 -29.85 0.52 -4.39
C ILE A 256 -28.49 0.07 -3.84
N GLY A 257 -28.33 -1.21 -3.53
CA GLY A 257 -27.10 -1.77 -2.95
C GLY A 257 -27.05 -1.84 -1.41
N GLY A 258 -28.16 -1.54 -0.71
CA GLY A 258 -28.24 -1.66 0.75
C GLY A 258 -27.54 -0.53 1.53
N ALA A 259 -27.52 -0.61 2.88
CA ALA A 259 -26.96 0.44 3.75
C ALA A 259 -25.45 0.67 3.55
N GLU A 260 -24.71 -0.33 3.06
CA GLU A 260 -23.29 -0.24 2.70
C GLU A 260 -23.05 0.13 1.23
N GLY A 261 -24.10 0.44 0.45
CA GLY A 261 -24.01 0.72 -0.98
C GLY A 261 -23.36 2.08 -1.35
N ASP A 262 -22.76 2.78 -0.39
CA ASP A 262 -22.03 4.01 -0.69
C ASP A 262 -20.72 3.71 -1.41
N THR A 263 -20.53 4.36 -2.55
CA THR A 263 -19.29 4.29 -3.31
C THR A 263 -18.52 5.60 -3.17
N TYR A 264 -17.22 5.50 -2.97
CA TYR A 264 -16.31 6.65 -2.91
C TYR A 264 -15.55 6.81 -4.22
N ALA A 265 -15.66 7.99 -4.84
CA ALA A 265 -14.92 8.36 -6.05
C ALA A 265 -13.83 9.38 -5.75
N LEU A 266 -12.60 9.15 -6.22
CA LEU A 266 -11.49 10.09 -6.04
C LEU A 266 -11.55 11.27 -7.01
N ASN A 267 -11.81 10.99 -8.29
CA ASN A 267 -11.78 12.02 -9.33
C ASN A 267 -13.18 12.57 -9.59
N GLU A 268 -14.06 11.80 -10.21
CA GLU A 268 -15.40 12.24 -10.56
C GLU A 268 -16.44 11.12 -10.52
N VAL A 269 -17.68 11.55 -10.50
CA VAL A 269 -18.88 10.75 -10.76
C VAL A 269 -19.45 11.24 -12.07
N THR A 270 -19.61 10.34 -13.03
CA THR A 270 -20.16 10.67 -14.34
C THR A 270 -21.49 9.97 -14.53
N LEU A 271 -22.54 10.75 -14.73
CA LEU A 271 -23.80 10.28 -15.29
C LEU A 271 -23.71 10.43 -16.80
N HIS A 272 -24.02 9.37 -17.55
CA HIS A 272 -23.96 9.39 -19.00
C HIS A 272 -25.10 8.57 -19.60
N ARG A 273 -25.61 8.97 -20.76
CA ARG A 273 -26.69 8.27 -21.49
C ARG A 273 -26.32 6.86 -21.95
N GLY A 274 -25.05 6.46 -21.82
CA GLY A 274 -24.54 5.17 -22.27
C GLY A 274 -24.65 5.03 -23.78
N SER A 275 -25.20 3.91 -24.23
CA SER A 275 -25.47 3.63 -25.65
C SER A 275 -26.79 4.24 -26.15
N SER A 276 -27.61 4.84 -25.28
CA SER A 276 -28.88 5.44 -25.67
C SER A 276 -28.62 6.62 -26.62
N PRO A 277 -29.29 6.71 -27.78
CA PRO A 277 -29.09 7.80 -28.73
C PRO A 277 -29.73 9.12 -28.28
N HIS A 278 -30.59 9.07 -27.26
CA HIS A 278 -31.32 10.23 -26.77
C HIS A 278 -30.59 10.92 -25.61
N LEU A 279 -30.64 12.25 -25.60
CA LEU A 279 -30.20 13.08 -24.48
C LEU A 279 -31.01 12.73 -23.23
N LYS A 280 -30.39 12.90 -22.06
CA LYS A 280 -31.05 12.70 -20.77
C LYS A 280 -31.44 14.06 -20.20
N ILE A 281 -32.65 14.10 -19.66
CA ILE A 281 -33.14 15.21 -18.85
C ILE A 281 -32.70 14.91 -17.42
N ILE A 282 -31.92 15.81 -16.84
CA ILE A 282 -31.28 15.65 -15.54
C ILE A 282 -31.66 16.84 -14.67
N ASP A 283 -32.45 16.60 -13.63
CA ASP A 283 -32.74 17.60 -12.62
C ASP A 283 -31.65 17.63 -11.55
N VAL A 284 -31.14 18.83 -11.29
CA VAL A 284 -30.07 19.06 -10.32
C VAL A 284 -30.62 19.79 -9.11
N TYR A 285 -30.35 19.22 -7.93
CA TYR A 285 -30.72 19.81 -6.66
C TYR A 285 -29.46 20.00 -5.80
N ILE A 286 -29.35 21.15 -5.12
CA ILE A 286 -28.30 21.43 -4.12
C ILE A 286 -28.98 21.72 -2.80
N ASN A 287 -28.60 21.01 -1.73
CA ASN A 287 -29.22 21.15 -0.40
C ASN A 287 -30.76 21.06 -0.46
N ASN A 288 -31.26 20.08 -1.23
CA ASN A 288 -32.69 19.84 -1.48
C ASN A 288 -33.44 20.99 -2.17
N ARG A 289 -32.73 21.94 -2.78
CA ARG A 289 -33.32 23.02 -3.59
C ARG A 289 -33.04 22.78 -5.06
N PHE A 290 -34.07 22.93 -5.90
CA PHE A 290 -33.92 22.83 -7.34
C PHE A 290 -32.96 23.93 -7.83
N LEU A 291 -31.95 23.53 -8.59
CA LEU A 291 -30.98 24.42 -9.21
C LEU A 291 -31.31 24.64 -10.69
N THR A 292 -31.35 23.55 -11.45
CA THR A 292 -31.57 23.58 -12.90
C THR A 292 -31.97 22.20 -13.41
N GLU A 293 -32.64 22.20 -14.56
CA GLU A 293 -32.79 21.03 -15.42
C GLU A 293 -31.73 21.12 -16.53
N ALA A 294 -31.07 20.01 -16.85
CA ALA A 294 -30.09 19.93 -17.91
C ALA A 294 -30.48 18.85 -18.92
N VAL A 295 -30.50 19.20 -20.21
CA VAL A 295 -30.69 18.25 -21.31
C VAL A 295 -29.34 18.03 -21.97
N ALA A 296 -28.71 16.89 -21.68
CA ALA A 296 -27.32 16.64 -22.08
C ALA A 296 -27.03 15.15 -22.31
N ASP A 297 -25.85 14.86 -22.87
CA ASP A 297 -25.30 13.50 -22.92
C ASP A 297 -25.08 12.93 -21.52
N GLY A 298 -24.81 13.80 -20.54
CA GLY A 298 -24.47 13.42 -19.19
C GLY A 298 -24.14 14.61 -18.29
N MET A 299 -23.77 14.30 -17.05
CA MET A 299 -23.32 15.27 -16.05
C MET A 299 -22.11 14.72 -15.30
N ILE A 300 -21.10 15.57 -15.08
CA ILE A 300 -19.88 15.23 -14.35
C ILE A 300 -19.85 16.02 -13.04
N ILE A 301 -19.75 15.31 -11.92
CA ILE A 301 -19.47 15.89 -10.61
C ILE A 301 -18.04 15.52 -10.23
N SER A 302 -17.14 16.50 -10.13
CA SER A 302 -15.71 16.26 -9.95
C SER A 302 -15.21 16.82 -8.62
N SER A 303 -14.27 16.11 -8.01
CA SER A 303 -13.49 16.61 -6.87
C SER A 303 -12.40 17.57 -7.35
N PRO A 304 -11.77 18.35 -6.45
CA PRO A 304 -10.59 19.14 -6.82
C PRO A 304 -9.41 18.30 -7.37
N THR A 305 -9.38 16.99 -7.08
CA THR A 305 -8.39 16.09 -7.71
C THR A 305 -8.79 15.71 -9.13
N GLY A 306 -10.09 15.51 -9.38
CA GLY A 306 -10.62 15.18 -10.71
C GLY A 306 -10.73 16.36 -11.67
N SER A 307 -10.54 17.59 -11.20
CA SER A 307 -10.64 18.79 -12.05
C SER A 307 -9.62 18.80 -13.20
N THR A 308 -8.53 18.04 -13.11
CA THR A 308 -7.53 17.86 -14.18
C THR A 308 -7.74 16.59 -15.01
N ALA A 309 -8.79 15.81 -14.71
CA ALA A 309 -9.14 14.57 -15.39
C ALA A 309 -10.27 14.84 -16.40
N TYR A 310 -11.34 14.05 -16.39
CA TYR A 310 -12.38 14.14 -17.41
C TYR A 310 -13.10 15.50 -17.38
N SER A 311 -13.23 16.11 -16.21
CA SER A 311 -13.77 17.46 -16.05
C SER A 311 -13.03 18.49 -16.93
N LEU A 312 -11.69 18.42 -17.00
CA LEU A 312 -10.89 19.33 -17.83
C LEU A 312 -11.15 19.10 -19.33
N SER A 313 -11.22 17.84 -19.75
CA SER A 313 -11.51 17.47 -21.13
C SER A 313 -12.91 17.92 -21.58
N SER A 314 -13.85 18.01 -20.64
CA SER A 314 -15.21 18.53 -20.87
C SER A 314 -15.33 20.05 -20.71
N GLY A 315 -14.22 20.78 -20.63
CA GLY A 315 -14.20 22.26 -20.53
C GLY A 315 -14.34 22.81 -19.11
N GLY A 316 -14.23 21.96 -18.08
CA GLY A 316 -14.21 22.37 -16.68
C GLY A 316 -12.93 23.13 -16.30
N SER A 317 -13.03 23.98 -15.28
CA SER A 317 -11.89 24.74 -14.77
C SER A 317 -10.98 23.90 -13.86
N ILE A 318 -9.69 24.22 -13.82
CA ILE A 318 -8.75 23.61 -12.88
C ILE A 318 -8.99 24.17 -11.49
N ALA A 319 -9.33 23.30 -10.53
CA ALA A 319 -9.54 23.68 -9.14
C ALA A 319 -8.28 23.42 -8.30
N ARG A 320 -7.85 24.43 -7.53
CA ARG A 320 -6.75 24.24 -6.58
C ARG A 320 -7.26 23.52 -5.33
N ARG A 321 -6.46 22.58 -4.82
CA ARG A 321 -6.61 22.00 -3.48
C ARG A 321 -6.34 23.08 -2.44
N THR A 322 -7.38 23.64 -1.82
CA THR A 322 -7.25 24.39 -0.55
C THR A 322 -7.07 23.38 0.59
N GLY A 323 -6.16 23.67 1.52
CA GLY A 323 -6.09 22.88 2.76
C GLY A 323 -7.43 22.97 3.50
N ALA A 324 -7.74 21.98 4.33
CA ALA A 324 -8.93 22.03 5.18
C ALA A 324 -8.88 23.31 6.05
N GLU A 325 -9.57 24.36 5.61
CA GLU A 325 -10.02 25.42 6.50
C GLU A 325 -11.13 24.80 7.36
N LYS A 326 -10.98 24.97 8.67
CA LYS A 326 -11.96 24.58 9.67
C LYS A 326 -13.26 25.34 9.49
#